data_AF-A0A1I3CT32-F1
#
_entry.id   AF-A0A1I3CT32-F1
#
_cell.length_a   1.000
_cell.length_b   1.000
_cell.length_c   1.000
_cell.angle_alpha   90.00
_cell.angle_beta   90.00
_cell.angle_gamma   90.00
#
_symmetry.space_group_name_H-M   'P 1'
#
loop_
_entity.id
_entity.type
_entity.pdbx_description
1 polymer ?
#
loop_
_entity_poly.entity_id
_entity_poly.type
_entity_poly.pdbx_seq_one_letter_code
_entity_poly.pdbx_strand_id
1 'polypeptide(L)'
;MRKKSISMVLAITLLFSLITLGSVENAFASEGAWVMVDTQYRLNGEWLTSPAGITRSDDDTTSRMIEQQENKVFIKIQGGRRSNSFPIRHMEAEYTWESPPSVLQPGERVRIPVEQKVIANETGDLFSSYSVRVRDGQHARFVIEGQPDKESLHMGLTTRERSEQYWVQNSISVVFIRDAWDAGREGHERWFEVSIGPGGSPGHSQVRYVYEWQEGAAPSPAPQPEPTPAPPATTGQATEATDAGNRMEWPKVSGALGYRIFRSTDPNQLGESVTDFFIEELPFIDVNIQPNTDYHYTVKPVLREANPLQNIEEELGEAIATYTVRSSSNIISSTAQRSFIVLTIDKPHMIVNGVAEEIDPGRGTVPIITSGRTMVPIRAIVEAMGGTVGWDGGESKITLNARGNQVEMWLNRNEIRANGSMGRMDVAPVSIGGRTFVPLRFSTDNLDARAEWINSTREVVIIF
;
A
#
# COMPACT_ATOMS: atom_id res chain seq x y z
N MET A 1 27.75 26.80 66.25
CA MET A 1 28.85 25.90 65.84
C MET A 1 28.42 25.10 64.62
N ARG A 2 29.38 24.87 63.69
CA ARG A 2 29.32 24.06 62.45
C ARG A 2 28.52 24.62 61.26
N LYS A 3 29.24 25.33 60.38
CA LYS A 3 29.15 25.19 58.92
C LYS A 3 30.58 25.15 58.39
N LYS A 4 30.96 24.08 57.68
CA LYS A 4 32.08 24.10 56.74
C LYS A 4 31.70 23.26 55.53
N SER A 5 31.52 23.97 54.43
CA SER A 5 31.56 23.54 53.04
C SER A 5 32.91 22.90 52.72
N ILE A 6 32.88 21.78 51.99
CA ILE A 6 34.07 21.22 51.32
C ILE A 6 33.77 21.23 49.82
N SER A 7 34.50 22.11 49.14
CA SER A 7 34.74 22.07 47.71
C SER A 7 36.09 21.38 47.53
N MET A 8 36.19 20.36 46.69
CA MET A 8 37.48 19.83 46.26
C MET A 8 37.35 19.20 44.87
N VAL A 9 37.88 19.92 43.89
CA VAL A 9 38.30 19.43 42.57
C VAL A 9 39.78 19.05 42.70
N LEU A 10 40.20 17.84 42.31
CA LEU A 10 41.43 17.64 41.52
C LEU A 10 41.63 16.20 41.00
N ALA A 11 41.93 16.14 39.70
CA ALA A 11 42.81 15.23 38.94
C ALA A 11 42.61 13.70 39.01
N ILE A 12 42.04 13.17 37.93
CA ILE A 12 42.20 11.79 37.47
C ILE A 12 43.44 11.73 36.57
N THR A 13 44.41 10.88 36.90
CA THR A 13 45.51 10.49 36.00
C THR A 13 45.58 8.96 35.91
N LEU A 14 45.71 8.48 34.67
CA LEU A 14 45.78 7.12 34.15
C LEU A 14 46.51 6.07 35.02
N LEU A 15 45.96 4.86 35.06
CA LEU A 15 46.75 3.63 35.10
C LEU A 15 46.20 2.62 34.08
N PHE A 16 47.07 2.18 33.16
CA PHE A 16 46.85 1.09 32.22
C PHE A 16 46.68 -0.24 32.97
N SER A 17 45.64 -1.00 32.64
CA SER A 17 45.65 -2.46 32.80
C SER A 17 45.09 -3.10 31.53
N LEU A 18 45.99 -3.75 30.78
CA LEU A 18 45.61 -4.72 29.76
C LEU A 18 44.79 -5.82 30.43
N ILE A 19 43.53 -5.96 30.03
CA ILE A 19 42.78 -7.20 30.23
C ILE A 19 42.57 -7.79 28.85
N THR A 20 43.13 -8.99 28.69
CA THR A 20 43.03 -9.86 27.54
C THR A 20 41.58 -10.06 27.12
N LEU A 21 41.23 -9.66 25.89
CA LEU A 21 40.00 -10.10 25.24
C LEU A 21 40.05 -11.61 25.05
N GLY A 22 39.28 -12.33 25.87
CA GLY A 22 38.86 -13.68 25.56
C GLY A 22 37.77 -13.61 24.50
N SER A 23 38.09 -14.13 23.32
CA SER A 23 37.21 -14.35 22.18
C SER A 23 35.99 -15.19 22.58
N VAL A 24 34.81 -14.58 22.51
CA VAL A 24 33.57 -15.32 22.20
C VAL A 24 33.42 -15.18 20.69
N GLU A 25 33.91 -16.18 19.96
CA GLU A 25 33.56 -16.39 18.56
C GLU A 25 32.05 -16.63 18.49
N ASN A 26 31.30 -15.62 18.06
CA ASN A 26 30.06 -15.89 17.36
C ASN A 26 30.44 -16.27 15.92
N ALA A 27 30.53 -17.57 15.64
CA ALA A 27 30.25 -18.09 14.30
C ALA A 27 28.83 -17.63 13.93
N PHE A 28 28.55 -16.88 12.88
CA PHE A 28 29.09 -16.94 11.53
C PHE A 28 29.41 -15.52 11.01
N ALA A 29 30.66 -15.24 10.65
CA ALA A 29 30.92 -14.28 9.58
C ALA A 29 30.49 -14.98 8.28
N SER A 30 29.60 -14.40 7.47
CA SER A 30 29.26 -15.00 6.19
C SER A 30 30.50 -14.95 5.29
N GLU A 31 31.04 -16.13 4.96
CA GLU A 31 32.21 -16.30 4.09
C GLU A 31 31.91 -16.01 2.59
N GLY A 32 30.69 -15.56 2.26
CA GLY A 32 30.28 -15.13 0.92
C GLY A 32 28.81 -14.73 0.84
N ALA A 33 28.38 -14.27 -0.34
CA ALA A 33 27.00 -13.85 -0.62
C ALA A 33 26.53 -14.33 -2.00
N TRP A 34 25.20 -14.40 -2.19
CA TRP A 34 24.60 -14.61 -3.51
C TRP A 34 24.46 -13.25 -4.21
N VAL A 35 25.15 -13.06 -5.33
CA VAL A 35 25.15 -11.80 -6.10
C VAL A 35 24.41 -12.03 -7.41
N MET A 36 23.45 -11.16 -7.73
CA MET A 36 22.71 -11.21 -8.99
C MET A 36 23.66 -10.85 -10.13
N VAL A 37 23.84 -11.79 -11.06
CA VAL A 37 24.76 -11.67 -12.19
C VAL A 37 24.05 -11.49 -13.52
N ASP A 38 22.77 -11.87 -13.59
CA ASP A 38 21.99 -11.79 -14.83
C ASP A 38 20.48 -11.69 -14.54
N THR A 39 19.76 -11.00 -15.43
CA THR A 39 18.29 -10.98 -15.46
C THR A 39 17.83 -11.41 -16.85
N GLN A 40 17.18 -12.57 -16.89
CA GLN A 40 16.80 -13.24 -18.12
C GLN A 40 15.29 -13.14 -18.32
N TYR A 41 14.88 -12.84 -19.55
CA TYR A 41 13.49 -12.62 -19.92
C TYR A 41 13.04 -13.70 -20.88
N ARG A 42 11.89 -14.32 -20.60
CA ARG A 42 11.34 -15.36 -21.46
C ARG A 42 9.86 -15.12 -21.72
N LEU A 43 9.48 -15.12 -22.98
CA LEU A 43 8.10 -14.91 -23.40
C LEU A 43 7.68 -16.02 -24.38
N ASN A 44 6.59 -16.70 -24.05
CA ASN A 44 6.05 -17.85 -24.78
C ASN A 44 7.09 -18.95 -25.08
N GLY A 45 7.96 -19.24 -24.10
CA GLY A 45 8.99 -20.28 -24.22
C GLY A 45 10.29 -19.83 -24.87
N GLU A 46 10.35 -18.63 -25.44
CA GLU A 46 11.53 -18.08 -26.12
C GLU A 46 12.26 -17.06 -25.22
N TRP A 47 13.58 -17.16 -25.16
CA TRP A 47 14.41 -16.18 -24.46
C TRP A 47 14.48 -14.89 -25.26
N LEU A 48 14.30 -13.76 -24.59
CA LEU A 48 14.37 -12.43 -25.18
C LEU A 48 15.77 -11.85 -24.97
N THR A 49 16.22 -11.04 -25.92
CA THR A 49 17.46 -10.24 -25.79
C THR A 49 17.21 -8.89 -25.08
N SER A 50 15.98 -8.61 -24.68
CA SER A 50 15.56 -7.39 -23.99
C SER A 50 14.37 -7.67 -23.07
N PRO A 51 14.14 -6.82 -22.04
CA PRO A 51 12.99 -6.97 -21.13
C PRO A 51 11.63 -6.87 -21.83
N ALA A 52 11.56 -6.13 -22.92
CA ALA A 52 10.32 -5.89 -23.66
C ALA A 52 10.04 -7.01 -24.67
N GLY A 53 8.82 -7.53 -24.64
CA GLY A 53 8.33 -8.49 -25.62
C GLY A 53 6.81 -8.50 -25.69
N ILE A 54 6.27 -8.81 -26.87
CA ILE A 54 4.82 -8.94 -27.05
C ILE A 54 4.49 -10.25 -27.76
N THR A 55 3.47 -10.95 -27.27
CA THR A 55 2.88 -12.10 -27.95
C THR A 55 1.42 -11.85 -28.20
N ARG A 56 0.95 -12.36 -29.33
CA ARG A 56 -0.45 -12.33 -29.73
C ARG A 56 -0.82 -13.72 -30.22
N SER A 57 -1.92 -14.25 -29.73
CA SER A 57 -2.47 -15.52 -30.21
C SER A 57 -3.96 -15.36 -30.39
N ASP A 58 -4.43 -15.70 -31.59
CA ASP A 58 -5.84 -15.64 -31.94
C ASP A 58 -6.31 -17.05 -32.31
N ASP A 59 -7.42 -17.49 -31.74
CA ASP A 59 -8.17 -18.67 -32.15
C ASP A 59 -9.60 -18.26 -32.58
N ASP A 60 -10.40 -19.22 -33.06
CA ASP A 60 -11.77 -18.97 -33.56
C ASP A 60 -12.72 -18.33 -32.51
N THR A 61 -12.32 -18.31 -31.24
CA THR A 61 -13.13 -17.89 -30.10
C THR A 61 -12.48 -16.80 -29.24
N THR A 62 -11.14 -16.68 -29.22
CA THR A 62 -10.37 -15.77 -28.35
C THR A 62 -9.13 -15.20 -29.02
N SER A 63 -8.92 -13.90 -28.84
CA SER A 63 -7.66 -13.19 -29.03
C SER A 63 -7.01 -12.98 -27.66
N ARG A 64 -5.71 -13.22 -27.57
CA ARG A 64 -4.91 -13.03 -26.37
C ARG A 64 -3.69 -12.20 -26.73
N MET A 65 -3.35 -11.26 -25.88
CA MET A 65 -2.14 -10.47 -25.98
C MET A 65 -1.46 -10.48 -24.62
N ILE A 66 -0.15 -10.69 -24.63
CA ILE A 66 0.70 -10.56 -23.45
C ILE A 66 1.85 -9.65 -23.83
N GLU A 67 1.97 -8.53 -23.14
CA GLU A 67 3.07 -7.60 -23.25
C GLU A 67 3.89 -7.68 -21.97
N GLN A 68 5.14 -8.11 -22.09
CA GLN A 68 6.11 -8.15 -21.01
C GLN A 68 7.04 -6.95 -21.13
N GLN A 69 7.36 -6.39 -19.97
CA GLN A 69 8.42 -5.42 -19.72
C GLN A 69 9.24 -5.93 -18.51
N GLU A 70 10.22 -5.17 -18.05
CA GLU A 70 11.19 -5.63 -17.04
C GLU A 70 10.55 -6.20 -15.76
N ASN A 71 9.66 -5.43 -15.14
CA ASN A 71 8.95 -5.82 -13.91
C ASN A 71 7.43 -5.65 -14.05
N LYS A 72 6.94 -5.76 -15.28
CA LYS A 72 5.55 -5.49 -15.62
C LYS A 72 5.07 -6.44 -16.71
N VAL A 73 3.88 -6.98 -16.54
CA VAL A 73 3.20 -7.76 -17.58
C VAL A 73 1.79 -7.24 -17.74
N PHE A 74 1.42 -6.92 -18.97
CA PHE A 74 0.06 -6.60 -19.34
C PHE A 74 -0.55 -7.79 -20.10
N ILE A 75 -1.76 -8.17 -19.72
CA ILE A 75 -2.53 -9.25 -20.34
C ILE A 75 -3.84 -8.68 -20.82
N LYS A 76 -4.16 -8.94 -22.09
CA LYS A 76 -5.45 -8.65 -22.68
C LYS A 76 -6.03 -9.89 -23.32
N ILE A 77 -7.30 -10.16 -23.06
CA ILE A 77 -8.06 -11.26 -23.65
C ILE A 77 -9.35 -10.69 -24.21
N GLN A 78 -9.68 -11.06 -25.44
CA GLN A 78 -10.89 -10.60 -26.13
C GLN A 78 -11.53 -11.73 -26.92
N GLY A 79 -12.83 -11.98 -26.81
CA GLY A 79 -13.49 -13.06 -27.56
C GLY A 79 -14.11 -12.67 -28.90
N GLY A 80 -14.24 -13.66 -29.80
CA GLY A 80 -14.73 -13.53 -31.19
C GLY A 80 -16.24 -13.74 -31.41
N ARG A 81 -16.73 -13.39 -32.61
CA ARG A 81 -18.15 -13.14 -33.01
C ARG A 81 -19.16 -14.32 -33.04
N ARG A 82 -18.87 -15.55 -32.57
CA ARG A 82 -19.67 -16.75 -32.95
C ARG A 82 -20.66 -17.38 -31.95
N SER A 83 -21.03 -16.78 -30.82
CA SER A 83 -22.19 -17.32 -30.07
C SER A 83 -23.05 -16.26 -29.39
N ASN A 84 -24.31 -16.20 -29.83
CA ASN A 84 -25.35 -15.24 -29.44
C ASN A 84 -25.97 -15.51 -28.06
N SER A 85 -25.24 -16.11 -27.10
CA SER A 85 -25.88 -16.65 -25.89
C SER A 85 -25.37 -16.12 -24.55
N PHE A 86 -24.23 -15.42 -24.47
CA PHE A 86 -23.71 -14.93 -23.19
C PHE A 86 -23.00 -13.57 -23.35
N PRO A 87 -23.28 -12.57 -22.49
CA PRO A 87 -22.58 -11.28 -22.53
C PRO A 87 -21.12 -11.42 -22.08
N ILE A 88 -20.34 -10.46 -22.56
CA ILE A 88 -18.91 -10.06 -22.51
C ILE A 88 -17.75 -11.09 -22.48
N ARG A 89 -16.81 -10.87 -23.42
CA ARG A 89 -15.55 -11.60 -23.62
C ARG A 89 -14.36 -10.64 -23.58
N HIS A 90 -14.16 -9.86 -22.52
CA HIS A 90 -13.07 -8.88 -22.48
C HIS A 90 -12.44 -8.75 -21.09
N MET A 91 -11.13 -8.95 -21.04
CA MET A 91 -10.33 -8.81 -19.83
C MET A 91 -9.04 -8.08 -20.16
N GLU A 92 -8.66 -7.16 -19.28
CA GLU A 92 -7.35 -6.52 -19.22
C GLU A 92 -6.85 -6.53 -17.79
N ALA A 93 -5.64 -7.01 -17.57
CA ALA A 93 -4.98 -6.98 -16.27
C ALA A 93 -3.50 -6.62 -16.44
N GLU A 94 -3.00 -5.85 -15.48
CA GLU A 94 -1.60 -5.50 -15.35
C GLU A 94 -1.04 -6.12 -14.07
N TYR A 95 0.16 -6.66 -14.17
CA TYR A 95 0.90 -7.23 -13.06
C TYR A 95 2.21 -6.47 -12.94
N THR A 96 2.54 -6.04 -11.74
CA THR A 96 3.80 -5.36 -11.41
C THR A 96 4.41 -6.02 -10.18
N TRP A 97 5.73 -6.02 -10.10
CA TRP A 97 6.44 -6.52 -8.92
C TRP A 97 7.75 -5.77 -8.73
N GLU A 98 8.37 -5.92 -7.57
CA GLU A 98 9.69 -5.35 -7.31
C GLU A 98 10.80 -6.32 -7.68
N SER A 99 11.89 -5.81 -8.28
CA SER A 99 13.10 -6.62 -8.48
C SER A 99 13.59 -7.15 -7.13
N PRO A 100 13.95 -8.44 -7.02
CA PRO A 100 14.55 -8.96 -5.81
C PRO A 100 15.92 -8.31 -5.56
N PRO A 101 16.43 -8.36 -4.32
CA PRO A 101 17.72 -7.74 -3.98
C PRO A 101 18.85 -8.28 -4.86
N SER A 102 19.75 -7.42 -5.34
CA SER A 102 20.91 -7.83 -6.15
C SER A 102 21.99 -8.54 -5.34
N VAL A 103 21.94 -8.51 -4.01
CA VAL A 103 22.82 -9.29 -3.12
C VAL A 103 21.94 -9.89 -2.03
N LEU A 104 22.13 -11.18 -1.75
CA LEU A 104 21.41 -11.91 -0.71
C LEU A 104 22.39 -12.61 0.22
N GLN A 105 22.24 -12.37 1.52
CA GLN A 105 23.02 -13.07 2.54
C GLN A 105 22.43 -14.47 2.80
N PRO A 106 23.27 -15.48 3.14
CA PRO A 106 22.77 -16.75 3.65
C PRO A 106 21.83 -16.53 4.83
N GLY A 107 20.63 -17.13 4.79
CA GLY A 107 19.63 -16.99 5.85
C GLY A 107 18.74 -15.73 5.79
N GLU A 108 19.01 -14.78 4.88
CA GLU A 108 18.15 -13.61 4.63
C GLU A 108 16.83 -13.90 3.87
N ARG A 109 15.69 -13.62 4.50
CA ARG A 109 14.37 -13.85 3.90
C ARG A 109 14.13 -12.93 2.71
N VAL A 110 13.69 -13.50 1.58
CA VAL A 110 13.33 -12.76 0.37
C VAL A 110 11.83 -12.47 0.35
N ARG A 111 11.48 -11.22 0.03
CA ARG A 111 10.09 -10.75 -0.14
C ARG A 111 9.95 -10.17 -1.54
N ILE A 112 8.92 -10.59 -2.27
CA ILE A 112 8.60 -10.07 -3.60
C ILE A 112 7.14 -9.63 -3.58
N PRO A 113 6.87 -8.34 -3.33
CA PRO A 113 5.55 -7.76 -3.51
C PRO A 113 5.14 -7.84 -4.98
N VAL A 114 3.92 -8.30 -5.22
CA VAL A 114 3.29 -8.37 -6.53
C VAL A 114 1.95 -7.66 -6.44
N GLU A 115 1.75 -6.66 -7.29
CA GLU A 115 0.47 -6.01 -7.48
C GLU A 115 -0.17 -6.49 -8.79
N GLN A 116 -1.46 -6.79 -8.72
CA GLN A 116 -2.29 -7.11 -9.87
C GLN A 116 -3.41 -6.09 -9.96
N LYS A 117 -3.39 -5.29 -11.02
CA LYS A 117 -4.40 -4.28 -11.34
C LYS A 117 -5.35 -4.80 -12.41
N VAL A 118 -6.61 -5.03 -12.05
CA VAL A 118 -7.66 -5.30 -13.06
C VAL A 118 -8.04 -3.99 -13.74
N ILE A 119 -7.84 -3.92 -15.06
CA ILE A 119 -8.16 -2.75 -15.88
C ILE A 119 -9.57 -2.90 -16.46
N ALA A 120 -9.88 -4.07 -17.01
CA ALA A 120 -11.20 -4.43 -17.48
C ALA A 120 -11.47 -5.89 -17.13
N ASN A 121 -12.67 -6.18 -16.65
CA ASN A 121 -13.12 -7.56 -16.40
C ASN A 121 -14.62 -7.60 -16.57
N GLU A 122 -15.06 -7.67 -17.82
CA GLU A 122 -16.46 -7.69 -18.13
C GLU A 122 -16.92 -9.14 -18.41
N THR A 123 -18.04 -9.52 -17.78
CA THR A 123 -18.40 -10.91 -17.47
C THR A 123 -18.89 -11.70 -18.69
N GLY A 124 -18.46 -12.98 -18.81
CA GLY A 124 -19.00 -13.97 -19.76
C GLY A 124 -18.39 -15.38 -19.67
N ASP A 125 -18.71 -16.24 -20.63
CA ASP A 125 -18.37 -17.67 -20.62
C ASP A 125 -16.98 -17.94 -21.22
N LEU A 126 -15.94 -17.67 -20.42
CA LEU A 126 -14.53 -17.95 -20.75
C LEU A 126 -13.91 -18.78 -19.62
N PHE A 127 -13.48 -20.00 -19.91
CA PHE A 127 -12.60 -20.73 -18.98
C PHE A 127 -11.15 -20.36 -19.32
N SER A 128 -10.65 -19.30 -18.72
CA SER A 128 -9.21 -19.02 -18.72
C SER A 128 -8.81 -18.69 -17.29
N SER A 129 -7.66 -19.17 -16.85
CA SER A 129 -7.14 -18.81 -15.54
C SER A 129 -5.69 -18.42 -15.74
N TYR A 130 -5.29 -17.28 -15.17
CA TYR A 130 -3.88 -16.89 -15.10
C TYR A 130 -3.42 -17.08 -13.68
N SER A 131 -2.14 -17.32 -13.50
CA SER A 131 -1.54 -17.38 -12.18
C SER A 131 -0.25 -16.63 -12.17
N VAL A 132 -0.01 -15.91 -11.07
CA VAL A 132 1.32 -15.42 -10.73
C VAL A 132 1.97 -16.42 -9.79
N ARG A 133 3.22 -16.77 -10.10
CA ARG A 133 4.03 -17.69 -9.32
C ARG A 133 5.45 -17.17 -9.23
N VAL A 134 6.03 -17.25 -8.04
CA VAL A 134 7.47 -17.07 -7.84
C VAL A 134 8.08 -18.43 -7.52
N ARG A 135 9.17 -18.80 -8.18
CA ARG A 135 9.82 -20.11 -8.01
C ARG A 135 11.32 -19.97 -7.92
N ASP A 136 11.96 -20.92 -7.27
CA ASP A 136 13.38 -21.21 -7.50
C ASP A 136 13.54 -22.61 -8.11
N GLY A 137 14.63 -22.84 -8.83
CA GLY A 137 14.84 -24.06 -9.61
C GLY A 137 14.94 -25.38 -8.84
N GLN A 138 14.82 -25.39 -7.49
CA GLN A 138 15.14 -26.55 -6.66
C GLN A 138 13.95 -27.14 -5.86
N HIS A 139 12.70 -26.91 -6.29
CA HIS A 139 11.46 -27.38 -5.62
C HIS A 139 11.11 -26.68 -4.30
N ALA A 140 11.83 -25.62 -3.91
CA ALA A 140 11.55 -24.88 -2.70
C ALA A 140 10.61 -23.69 -2.98
N ARG A 141 9.70 -23.45 -2.03
CA ARG A 141 8.40 -22.83 -2.26
C ARG A 141 8.44 -21.36 -1.84
N PHE A 142 8.22 -20.41 -2.76
CA PHE A 142 7.67 -19.14 -2.34
C PHE A 142 6.20 -19.36 -1.98
N VAL A 143 5.78 -18.77 -0.87
CA VAL A 143 4.40 -18.82 -0.41
C VAL A 143 3.87 -17.41 -0.27
N ILE A 144 2.56 -17.24 -0.36
CA ILE A 144 1.93 -15.94 -0.13
C ILE A 144 2.00 -15.65 1.38
N GLU A 145 2.45 -14.46 1.75
CA GLU A 145 2.51 -14.01 3.14
C GLU A 145 1.14 -14.11 3.81
N GLY A 146 1.09 -14.72 5.00
CA GLY A 146 -0.16 -15.03 5.69
C GLY A 146 -0.94 -16.22 5.12
N GLN A 147 -0.48 -16.85 4.03
CA GLN A 147 -1.10 -18.02 3.38
C GLN A 147 -0.04 -19.07 3.01
N PRO A 148 0.55 -19.77 4.00
CA PRO A 148 1.71 -20.65 3.80
C PRO A 148 1.44 -21.86 2.89
N ASP A 149 0.18 -22.24 2.69
CA ASP A 149 -0.22 -23.34 1.79
C ASP A 149 -0.42 -22.89 0.34
N LYS A 150 -0.28 -21.59 0.03
CA LYS A 150 -0.52 -21.04 -1.31
C LYS A 150 0.77 -20.58 -1.97
N GLU A 151 1.20 -21.33 -2.98
CA GLU A 151 2.43 -21.12 -3.77
C GLU A 151 2.19 -20.34 -5.07
N SER A 152 0.93 -20.03 -5.34
CA SER A 152 0.51 -19.34 -6.55
C SER A 152 -0.76 -18.58 -6.29
N LEU A 153 -0.80 -17.35 -6.79
CA LEU A 153 -2.04 -16.61 -6.87
C LEU A 153 -2.76 -17.05 -8.14
N HIS A 154 -3.76 -17.91 -7.99
CA HIS A 154 -4.64 -18.30 -9.09
C HIS A 154 -5.72 -17.24 -9.30
N MET A 155 -5.80 -16.75 -10.51
CA MET A 155 -6.91 -15.96 -11.01
C MET A 155 -7.79 -16.87 -11.85
N GLY A 156 -8.93 -17.27 -11.30
CA GLY A 156 -9.96 -17.93 -12.08
C GLY A 156 -10.76 -16.86 -12.82
N LEU A 157 -10.74 -16.87 -14.14
CA LEU A 157 -11.64 -16.03 -14.96
C LEU A 157 -12.91 -16.81 -15.32
N THR A 158 -13.30 -17.79 -14.49
CA THR A 158 -14.15 -18.93 -14.87
C THR A 158 -15.59 -18.77 -14.42
N THR A 159 -16.55 -19.19 -15.25
CA THR A 159 -17.91 -19.50 -14.83
C THR A 159 -18.16 -21.01 -14.68
N ARG A 160 -18.71 -21.39 -13.50
CA ARG A 160 -19.60 -22.52 -13.16
C ARG A 160 -19.02 -23.81 -12.55
N GLU A 161 -19.48 -24.11 -11.32
CA GLU A 161 -20.29 -25.30 -10.99
C GLU A 161 -21.38 -24.97 -9.92
N ARG A 162 -22.65 -25.26 -10.26
CA ARG A 162 -23.87 -25.47 -9.44
C ARG A 162 -24.27 -24.64 -8.19
N SER A 163 -23.62 -23.56 -7.80
CA SER A 163 -24.18 -22.65 -6.77
C SER A 163 -23.97 -21.18 -7.14
N GLU A 164 -25.04 -20.39 -7.00
CA GLU A 164 -25.12 -18.97 -7.33
C GLU A 164 -24.09 -18.14 -6.54
N GLN A 165 -22.99 -17.72 -7.17
CA GLN A 165 -22.18 -16.55 -6.78
C GLN A 165 -21.15 -16.21 -7.88
N TYR A 166 -21.17 -14.96 -8.35
CA TYR A 166 -20.28 -14.42 -9.38
C TYR A 166 -19.10 -13.70 -8.69
N TRP A 167 -17.85 -14.01 -9.06
CA TRP A 167 -16.66 -13.32 -8.51
C TRP A 167 -15.98 -12.51 -9.62
N VAL A 168 -16.27 -11.21 -9.70
CA VAL A 168 -15.34 -10.27 -10.34
C VAL A 168 -14.18 -10.13 -9.37
N GLN A 169 -13.00 -10.67 -9.71
CA GLN A 169 -11.81 -10.42 -8.90
C GLN A 169 -11.45 -8.94 -9.03
N ASN A 170 -11.34 -8.24 -7.90
CA ASN A 170 -10.78 -6.91 -7.82
C ASN A 170 -9.26 -6.97 -7.97
N SER A 171 -8.61 -5.81 -8.15
CA SER A 171 -7.16 -5.70 -7.99
C SER A 171 -6.73 -6.25 -6.63
N ILE A 172 -5.57 -6.90 -6.59
CA ILE A 172 -5.04 -7.55 -5.39
C ILE A 172 -3.54 -7.32 -5.30
N SER A 173 -3.04 -7.15 -4.08
CA SER A 173 -1.62 -7.11 -3.77
C SER A 173 -1.28 -8.29 -2.86
N VAL A 174 -0.20 -8.99 -3.17
CA VAL A 174 0.30 -10.11 -2.37
C VAL A 174 1.81 -10.00 -2.23
N VAL A 175 2.36 -10.48 -1.11
CA VAL A 175 3.81 -10.60 -0.94
C VAL A 175 4.17 -12.08 -1.03
N PHE A 176 5.01 -12.45 -1.99
CA PHE A 176 5.60 -13.78 -2.02
C PHE A 176 6.82 -13.78 -1.10
N ILE A 177 6.83 -14.69 -0.13
CA ILE A 177 7.91 -14.83 0.84
C ILE A 177 8.58 -16.18 0.69
N ARG A 178 9.89 -16.19 0.92
CA ARG A 178 10.67 -17.42 0.99
C ARG A 178 11.84 -17.21 1.94
N ASP A 179 12.11 -18.21 2.77
CA ASP A 179 13.36 -18.24 3.52
C ASP A 179 14.54 -18.33 2.55
N ALA A 180 15.63 -17.73 2.97
CA ALA A 180 16.83 -17.53 2.17
C ALA A 180 17.43 -18.80 1.60
N TRP A 181 18.32 -18.61 0.65
CA TRP A 181 19.24 -19.66 0.28
C TRP A 181 20.31 -19.87 1.35
N ASP A 182 20.64 -21.14 1.60
CA ASP A 182 21.85 -21.49 2.35
C ASP A 182 23.10 -20.98 1.65
N ALA A 183 24.21 -20.93 2.39
CA ALA A 183 25.52 -20.57 1.83
C ALA A 183 25.88 -21.44 0.61
N GLY A 184 26.41 -20.79 -0.42
CA GLY A 184 26.83 -21.41 -1.67
C GLY A 184 28.29 -21.86 -1.64
N ARG A 185 28.82 -22.13 -2.84
CA ARG A 185 30.23 -22.40 -3.13
C ARG A 185 30.59 -21.64 -4.40
N GLU A 186 31.83 -21.20 -4.56
CA GLU A 186 32.27 -20.44 -5.75
C GLU A 186 31.81 -21.12 -7.05
N GLY A 187 31.21 -20.35 -7.96
CA GLY A 187 30.67 -20.84 -9.23
C GLY A 187 29.32 -21.58 -9.16
N HIS A 188 28.69 -21.71 -7.98
CA HIS A 188 27.30 -22.16 -7.91
C HIS A 188 26.35 -21.05 -8.33
N GLU A 189 25.42 -21.40 -9.22
CA GLU A 189 24.31 -20.54 -9.62
C GLU A 189 22.99 -20.95 -8.95
N ARG A 190 22.17 -19.96 -8.61
CA ARG A 190 20.75 -20.12 -8.26
C ARG A 190 19.92 -19.07 -8.97
N TRP A 191 18.61 -19.26 -9.02
CA TRP A 191 17.74 -18.27 -9.64
C TRP A 191 16.35 -18.24 -9.01
N PHE A 192 15.73 -17.06 -9.04
CA PHE A 192 14.30 -16.89 -8.82
C PHE A 192 13.61 -16.54 -10.14
N GLU A 193 12.39 -16.99 -10.32
CA GLU A 193 11.60 -16.68 -11.51
C GLU A 193 10.21 -16.23 -11.12
N VAL A 194 9.85 -15.02 -11.53
CA VAL A 194 8.46 -14.54 -11.53
C VAL A 194 7.83 -15.02 -12.83
N SER A 195 6.75 -15.77 -12.74
CA SER A 195 6.07 -16.36 -13.89
C SER A 195 4.59 -16.00 -13.88
N ILE A 196 4.12 -15.52 -15.03
CA ILE A 196 2.74 -15.11 -15.26
C ILE A 196 2.24 -15.85 -16.48
N GLY A 197 1.16 -16.61 -16.32
CA GLY A 197 0.61 -17.40 -17.42
C GLY A 197 -0.54 -18.31 -17.00
N PRO A 198 -1.06 -19.10 -17.94
CA PRO A 198 -2.25 -19.91 -17.72
C PRO A 198 -2.01 -20.97 -16.66
N GLY A 199 -3.02 -21.19 -15.82
CA GLY A 199 -2.97 -22.18 -14.76
C GLY A 199 -2.59 -23.56 -15.31
N GLY A 200 -1.52 -24.15 -14.77
CA GLY A 200 -1.07 -25.52 -15.12
C GLY A 200 -0.08 -25.66 -16.28
N SER A 201 0.23 -24.60 -17.04
CA SER A 201 1.30 -24.59 -18.06
C SER A 201 2.53 -23.80 -17.59
N PRO A 202 3.72 -23.95 -18.20
CA PRO A 202 4.82 -23.00 -18.00
C PRO A 202 4.32 -21.58 -18.37
N GLY A 203 4.67 -20.59 -17.55
CA GLY A 203 4.16 -19.22 -17.70
C GLY A 203 4.41 -18.66 -19.11
N HIS A 204 3.49 -17.85 -19.62
CA HIS A 204 3.69 -17.19 -20.93
C HIS A 204 4.69 -16.04 -20.81
N SER A 205 4.82 -15.44 -19.65
CA SER A 205 5.84 -14.44 -19.32
C SER A 205 6.62 -14.94 -18.12
N GLN A 206 7.95 -14.90 -18.21
CA GLN A 206 8.85 -15.30 -17.14
C GLN A 206 10.01 -14.31 -17.07
N VAL A 207 10.31 -13.83 -15.86
CA VAL A 207 11.48 -13.01 -15.56
C VAL A 207 12.29 -13.74 -14.52
N ARG A 208 13.52 -14.09 -14.88
CA ARG A 208 14.42 -14.89 -14.06
C ARG A 208 15.60 -14.04 -13.61
N TYR A 209 15.83 -14.01 -12.31
CA TYR A 209 16.95 -13.34 -11.67
C TYR A 209 17.98 -14.41 -11.29
N VAL A 210 19.16 -14.38 -11.91
CA VAL A 210 20.23 -15.37 -11.73
C VAL A 210 21.26 -14.80 -10.77
N TYR A 211 21.65 -15.61 -9.80
CA TYR A 211 22.61 -15.28 -8.77
C TYR A 211 23.75 -16.27 -8.77
N GLU A 212 24.96 -15.78 -8.53
CA GLU A 212 26.16 -16.56 -8.34
C GLU A 212 26.72 -16.34 -6.93
N TRP A 213 27.26 -17.39 -6.33
CA TRP A 213 27.95 -17.28 -5.05
C TRP A 213 29.33 -16.65 -5.18
N GLN A 214 29.61 -15.62 -4.39
CA GLN A 214 30.91 -14.94 -4.34
C GLN A 214 31.50 -14.98 -2.93
N GLU A 215 32.68 -15.60 -2.77
CA GLU A 215 33.43 -15.65 -1.51
C GLU A 215 34.08 -14.30 -1.19
N GLY A 216 34.05 -13.88 0.08
CA GLY A 216 34.61 -12.59 0.49
C GLY A 216 33.89 -11.35 -0.07
N ALA A 217 32.73 -11.54 -0.72
CA ALA A 217 31.79 -10.46 -0.96
C ALA A 217 31.39 -9.90 0.41
N ALA A 218 31.92 -8.72 0.74
CA ALA A 218 31.50 -7.99 1.92
C ALA A 218 29.96 -7.93 1.91
N PRO A 219 29.28 -7.93 3.07
CA PRO A 219 27.89 -7.53 3.08
C PRO A 219 27.83 -6.16 2.41
N SER A 220 27.33 -6.13 1.18
CA SER A 220 26.93 -4.87 0.60
C SER A 220 25.83 -4.37 1.53
N PRO A 221 25.82 -3.08 1.91
CA PRO A 221 24.55 -2.49 2.31
C PRO A 221 23.53 -2.88 1.25
N ALA A 222 22.34 -3.31 1.68
CA ALA A 222 21.23 -3.70 0.82
C ALA A 222 21.20 -2.78 -0.42
N PRO A 223 20.97 -3.31 -1.64
CA PRO A 223 21.08 -2.52 -2.85
C PRO A 223 20.32 -1.21 -2.70
N GLN A 224 21.07 -0.12 -2.56
CA GLN A 224 20.53 1.20 -2.83
C GLN A 224 20.23 1.18 -4.33
N PRO A 225 19.01 1.51 -4.75
CA PRO A 225 18.74 1.69 -6.16
C PRO A 225 19.74 2.72 -6.69
N GLU A 226 20.57 2.35 -7.67
CA GLU A 226 21.19 3.37 -8.50
C GLU A 226 20.03 4.17 -9.10
N PRO A 227 20.01 5.50 -8.91
CA PRO A 227 18.95 6.30 -9.46
C PRO A 227 19.00 6.13 -10.97
N THR A 228 17.94 5.54 -11.53
CA THR A 228 17.44 6.05 -12.81
C THR A 228 17.43 7.57 -12.64
N PRO A 229 18.11 8.34 -13.51
CA PRO A 229 18.28 9.77 -13.30
C PRO A 229 16.92 10.35 -12.95
N ALA A 230 16.83 10.89 -11.74
CA ALA A 230 15.59 11.40 -11.21
C ALA A 230 14.97 12.28 -12.29
N PRO A 231 13.68 12.07 -12.65
CA PRO A 231 12.95 13.12 -13.34
C PRO A 231 13.23 14.41 -12.56
N PRO A 232 13.65 15.51 -13.20
CA PRO A 232 13.85 16.76 -12.48
C PRO A 232 12.61 17.02 -11.64
N ALA A 233 12.81 17.38 -10.37
CA ALA A 233 11.75 17.63 -9.39
C ALA A 233 10.60 18.35 -10.09
N THR A 234 9.54 17.61 -10.39
CA THR A 234 8.47 18.13 -11.20
C THR A 234 7.64 18.97 -10.25
N THR A 235 7.37 20.23 -10.60
CA THR A 235 6.33 21.00 -9.94
C THR A 235 5.04 20.20 -10.11
N GLY A 236 4.61 19.50 -9.05
CA GLY A 236 3.64 18.42 -9.21
C GLY A 236 2.28 18.93 -9.69
N GLN A 237 1.69 18.23 -10.64
CA GLN A 237 0.42 18.60 -11.30
C GLN A 237 -0.85 18.29 -10.47
N ALA A 238 -0.75 17.60 -9.33
CA ALA A 238 -1.91 17.12 -8.55
C ALA A 238 -1.88 17.64 -7.10
N THR A 239 -1.88 18.96 -6.96
CA THR A 239 -2.06 19.63 -5.67
C THR A 239 -3.26 20.58 -5.76
N GLU A 240 -4.17 20.48 -4.81
CA GLU A 240 -5.27 21.42 -4.67
C GLU A 240 -5.46 21.82 -3.20
N ALA A 241 -5.69 23.11 -2.99
CA ALA A 241 -6.16 23.60 -1.71
C ALA A 241 -7.65 23.25 -1.60
N THR A 242 -8.00 22.52 -0.55
CA THR A 242 -9.39 22.16 -0.26
C THR A 242 -9.82 22.77 1.07
N ASP A 243 -11.12 22.75 1.33
CA ASP A 243 -11.66 23.16 2.63
C ASP A 243 -11.31 22.17 3.75
N ALA A 244 -10.83 20.97 3.39
CA ALA A 244 -10.32 19.97 4.31
C ALA A 244 -8.84 20.19 4.68
N GLY A 245 -8.05 20.70 3.74
CA GLY A 245 -6.60 20.79 3.85
C GLY A 245 -5.92 20.88 2.48
N ASN A 246 -4.59 20.90 2.49
CA ASN A 246 -3.82 20.86 1.25
C ASN A 246 -3.67 19.40 0.80
N ARG A 247 -4.34 19.05 -0.30
CA ARG A 247 -4.31 17.71 -0.89
C ARG A 247 -3.13 17.60 -1.85
N MET A 248 -2.40 16.50 -1.77
CA MET A 248 -1.21 16.23 -2.57
C MET A 248 -1.18 14.78 -3.04
N GLU A 249 -0.77 14.59 -4.29
CA GLU A 249 -0.35 13.30 -4.85
C GLU A 249 0.98 13.46 -5.56
N TRP A 250 1.85 12.45 -5.46
CA TRP A 250 3.13 12.40 -6.13
C TRP A 250 3.36 11.04 -6.80
N PRO A 251 4.29 10.95 -7.78
CA PRO A 251 4.68 9.67 -8.33
C PRO A 251 5.24 8.74 -7.25
N LYS A 252 4.76 7.50 -7.19
CA LYS A 252 5.34 6.48 -6.31
C LYS A 252 6.75 6.10 -6.81
N VAL A 253 7.69 5.97 -5.89
CA VAL A 253 9.07 5.51 -6.11
C VAL A 253 9.15 4.04 -5.73
N SER A 254 9.64 3.21 -6.66
CA SER A 254 9.87 1.78 -6.40
C SER A 254 10.87 1.58 -5.27
N GLY A 255 10.61 0.65 -4.36
CA GLY A 255 11.50 0.35 -3.22
C GLY A 255 11.48 1.40 -2.09
N ALA A 256 10.66 2.45 -2.19
CA ALA A 256 10.43 3.33 -1.05
C ALA A 256 9.48 2.66 -0.05
N LEU A 257 9.83 2.67 1.23
CA LEU A 257 8.96 2.19 2.32
C LEU A 257 7.73 3.08 2.48
N GLY A 258 7.85 4.35 2.10
CA GLY A 258 6.82 5.36 2.11
C GLY A 258 7.44 6.72 1.86
N TYR A 259 6.78 7.79 2.31
CA TYR A 259 7.20 9.15 2.05
C TYR A 259 7.18 10.02 3.31
N ARG A 260 8.24 10.80 3.48
CA ARG A 260 8.31 11.90 4.43
C ARG A 260 7.88 13.17 3.72
N ILE A 261 6.94 13.91 4.33
CA ILE A 261 6.48 15.20 3.83
C ILE A 261 6.97 16.25 4.78
N PHE A 262 7.78 17.18 4.27
CA PHE A 262 8.22 18.36 4.99
C PHE A 262 7.38 19.55 4.56
N ARG A 263 7.08 20.44 5.50
CA ARG A 263 6.28 21.65 5.30
C ARG A 263 6.96 22.85 5.91
N SER A 264 7.03 23.92 5.15
CA SER A 264 7.57 25.22 5.55
C SER A 264 6.65 26.36 5.13
N THR A 265 6.68 27.48 5.84
CA THR A 265 6.13 28.78 5.37
C THR A 265 7.20 29.68 4.76
N ASP A 266 8.47 29.26 4.80
CA ASP A 266 9.59 29.89 4.11
C ASP A 266 10.01 29.00 2.92
N PRO A 267 9.95 29.49 1.67
CA PRO A 267 10.30 28.71 0.49
C PRO A 267 11.76 28.23 0.45
N ASN A 268 12.64 28.82 1.27
CA ASN A 268 14.06 28.48 1.29
C ASN A 268 14.44 27.52 2.41
N GLN A 269 13.46 27.05 3.19
CA GLN A 269 13.67 26.09 4.28
C GLN A 269 12.88 24.82 4.00
N LEU A 270 13.47 23.67 4.33
CA LEU A 270 12.80 22.37 4.24
C LEU A 270 11.56 22.34 5.16
N GLY A 271 11.68 22.95 6.34
CA GLY A 271 10.62 23.01 7.35
C GLY A 271 10.53 21.74 8.20
N GLU A 272 9.36 21.52 8.77
CA GLU A 272 9.09 20.43 9.72
C GLU A 272 8.44 19.23 9.00
N SER A 273 8.69 18.02 9.49
CA SER A 273 7.95 16.84 9.05
C SER A 273 6.47 16.98 9.46
N VAL A 274 5.55 16.76 8.53
CA VAL A 274 4.10 16.89 8.79
C VAL A 274 3.57 15.76 9.66
N THR A 275 4.19 14.59 9.58
CA THR A 275 3.87 13.39 10.37
C THR A 275 5.12 12.81 11.03
N ASP A 276 4.91 12.03 12.09
CA ASP A 276 5.93 11.25 12.79
C ASP A 276 6.20 9.88 12.11
N PHE A 277 5.20 9.33 11.42
CA PHE A 277 5.29 8.18 10.53
C PHE A 277 5.42 8.59 9.05
N PHE A 278 5.86 7.67 8.19
CA PHE A 278 5.87 7.87 6.75
C PHE A 278 4.52 7.55 6.11
N ILE A 279 4.22 8.20 5.00
CA ILE A 279 2.98 7.99 4.25
C ILE A 279 3.18 6.87 3.24
N GLU A 280 2.31 5.87 3.27
CA GLU A 280 2.38 4.71 2.38
C GLU A 280 1.47 4.90 1.16
N GLU A 281 0.36 5.61 1.35
CA GLU A 281 -0.72 5.69 0.38
C GLU A 281 -1.17 7.11 0.07
N LEU A 282 -1.73 7.25 -1.14
CA LEU A 282 -2.12 8.52 -1.73
C LEU A 282 -3.65 8.57 -1.98
N PRO A 283 -4.27 9.75 -1.85
CA PRO A 283 -3.64 11.04 -1.58
C PRO A 283 -3.23 11.26 -0.13
N PHE A 284 -2.28 12.18 0.07
CA PHE A 284 -2.02 12.78 1.38
C PHE A 284 -2.73 14.12 1.51
N ILE A 285 -3.30 14.39 2.69
CA ILE A 285 -4.00 15.64 2.96
C ILE A 285 -3.46 16.24 4.24
N ASP A 286 -2.81 17.39 4.12
CA ASP A 286 -2.36 18.14 5.28
C ASP A 286 -3.53 18.95 5.87
N VAL A 287 -4.15 18.38 6.90
CA VAL A 287 -5.28 18.97 7.62
C VAL A 287 -4.85 19.87 8.78
N ASN A 288 -3.55 19.90 9.10
CA ASN A 288 -2.99 20.58 10.28
C ASN A 288 -2.33 21.92 9.92
N ILE A 289 -3.06 22.73 9.16
CA ILE A 289 -2.59 24.01 8.59
C ILE A 289 -3.47 25.20 8.97
N GLN A 290 -2.92 26.40 8.84
CA GLN A 290 -3.62 27.67 9.02
C GLN A 290 -4.32 28.10 7.74
N PRO A 291 -5.48 28.76 7.81
CA PRO A 291 -6.16 29.29 6.62
C PRO A 291 -5.36 30.42 5.96
N ASN A 292 -5.54 30.63 4.65
CA ASN A 292 -4.93 31.73 3.89
C ASN A 292 -3.39 31.84 4.05
N THR A 293 -2.69 30.71 4.15
CA THR A 293 -1.26 30.66 4.41
C THR A 293 -0.56 29.94 3.26
N ASP A 294 0.54 30.50 2.78
CA ASP A 294 1.37 29.89 1.75
C ASP A 294 2.26 28.83 2.40
N TYR A 295 2.11 27.59 1.97
CA TYR A 295 2.91 26.47 2.42
C TYR A 295 3.75 25.92 1.27
N HIS A 296 4.98 25.58 1.61
CA HIS A 296 5.94 24.93 0.74
C HIS A 296 6.16 23.51 1.25
N TYR A 297 5.86 22.52 0.41
CA TYR A 297 6.01 21.11 0.75
C TYR A 297 7.17 20.51 -0.02
N THR A 298 7.91 19.61 0.63
CA THR A 298 8.93 18.77 0.01
C THR A 298 8.66 17.31 0.37
N VAL A 299 8.56 16.46 -0.64
CA VAL A 299 8.32 15.01 -0.47
C VAL A 299 9.62 14.27 -0.72
N LYS A 300 10.01 13.43 0.22
CA LYS A 300 11.18 12.55 0.12
C LYS A 300 10.76 11.09 0.36
N PRO A 301 11.23 10.13 -0.45
CA PRO A 301 11.00 8.72 -0.18
C PRO A 301 11.79 8.28 1.05
N VAL A 302 11.21 7.40 1.86
CA VAL A 302 11.89 6.72 2.96
C VAL A 302 12.55 5.46 2.40
N LEU A 303 13.87 5.41 2.43
CA LEU A 303 14.67 4.29 1.94
C LEU A 303 14.94 3.28 3.05
N ARG A 304 15.01 3.75 4.30
CA ARG A 304 15.19 2.90 5.48
C ARG A 304 14.48 3.50 6.69
N GLU A 305 13.73 2.67 7.40
CA GLU A 305 13.07 3.07 8.64
C GLU A 305 14.09 3.22 9.78
N ALA A 306 13.87 4.20 10.67
CA ALA A 306 14.67 4.33 11.88
C ALA A 306 14.40 3.17 12.85
N ASN A 307 15.46 2.63 13.45
CA ASN A 307 15.37 1.74 14.60
C ASN A 307 16.22 2.29 15.75
N PRO A 308 15.64 3.10 16.65
CA PRO A 308 16.37 3.70 17.77
C PRO A 308 16.99 2.67 18.73
N LEU A 309 16.38 1.49 18.88
CA LEU A 309 16.89 0.42 19.75
C LEU A 309 18.19 -0.20 19.21
N GLN A 310 18.39 -0.09 17.90
CA GLN A 310 19.59 -0.57 17.19
C GLN A 310 20.48 0.59 16.72
N ASN A 311 20.17 1.83 17.12
CA ASN A 311 20.86 3.05 16.67
C ASN A 311 20.90 3.19 15.13
N ILE A 312 19.82 2.77 14.46
CA ILE A 312 19.63 2.95 13.03
C ILE A 312 18.81 4.22 12.82
N GLU A 313 19.37 5.17 12.08
CA GLU A 313 18.67 6.38 11.66
C GLU A 313 17.84 6.13 10.39
N GLU A 314 16.76 6.89 10.27
CA GLU A 314 15.94 6.95 9.05
C GLU A 314 16.80 7.45 7.89
N GLU A 315 16.71 6.76 6.75
CA GLU A 315 17.39 7.17 5.53
C GLU A 315 16.34 7.69 4.54
N LEU A 316 16.52 8.93 4.10
CA LEU A 316 15.63 9.59 3.14
C LEU A 316 16.35 9.75 1.80
N GLY A 317 15.62 9.52 0.71
CA GLY A 317 16.11 9.81 -0.63
C GLY A 317 16.03 11.29 -1.00
N GLU A 318 16.40 11.59 -2.24
CA GLU A 318 16.27 12.93 -2.82
C GLU A 318 14.81 13.39 -2.91
N ALA A 319 14.61 14.71 -2.96
CA ALA A 319 13.27 15.27 -3.11
C ALA A 319 12.66 14.87 -4.47
N ILE A 320 11.50 14.21 -4.44
CA ILE A 320 10.81 13.71 -5.63
C ILE A 320 9.71 14.66 -6.09
N ALA A 321 9.21 15.49 -5.19
CA ALA A 321 8.19 16.49 -5.47
C ALA A 321 8.32 17.67 -4.52
N THR A 322 8.04 18.86 -5.04
CA THR A 322 7.83 20.06 -4.24
C THR A 322 6.53 20.75 -4.65
N TYR A 323 5.84 21.32 -3.67
CA TYR A 323 4.58 22.02 -3.87
C TYR A 323 4.63 23.38 -3.21
N THR A 324 3.98 24.37 -3.82
CA THR A 324 3.65 25.64 -3.16
C THR A 324 2.15 25.82 -3.23
N VAL A 325 1.49 25.83 -2.09
CA VAL A 325 0.03 25.79 -1.99
C VAL A 325 -0.42 26.80 -0.96
N ARG A 326 -1.29 27.72 -1.38
CA ARG A 326 -2.00 28.60 -0.47
C ARG A 326 -3.24 27.90 0.06
N SER A 327 -3.32 27.74 1.37
CA SER A 327 -4.44 27.06 2.01
C SER A 327 -5.76 27.82 1.89
N SER A 328 -6.88 27.09 1.84
CA SER A 328 -8.23 27.66 1.75
C SER A 328 -8.55 28.56 2.95
N SER A 329 -9.38 29.59 2.73
CA SER A 329 -9.91 30.44 3.81
C SER A 329 -10.90 29.71 4.72
N ASN A 330 -11.45 28.57 4.27
CA ASN A 330 -12.48 27.81 5.01
C ASN A 330 -11.88 26.73 5.94
N ILE A 331 -10.55 26.66 6.01
CA ILE A 331 -9.87 25.78 6.96
C ILE A 331 -10.15 26.26 8.38
N ILE A 332 -10.57 25.32 9.23
CA ILE A 332 -10.72 25.56 10.66
C ILE A 332 -9.33 25.49 11.27
N SER A 333 -8.86 26.63 11.81
CA SER A 333 -7.62 26.68 12.59
C SER A 333 -7.81 25.94 13.91
N SER A 334 -6.86 25.07 14.24
CA SER A 334 -6.81 24.34 15.51
C SER A 334 -5.35 24.23 15.95
N THR A 335 -5.12 24.32 17.26
CA THR A 335 -3.82 24.05 17.88
C THR A 335 -3.65 22.56 18.21
N ALA A 336 -4.73 21.78 18.22
CA ALA A 336 -4.68 20.34 18.41
C ALA A 336 -4.38 19.64 17.07
N GLN A 337 -3.49 18.65 17.11
CA GLN A 337 -3.23 17.78 15.96
C GLN A 337 -4.47 16.96 15.65
N ARG A 338 -4.89 17.00 14.39
CA ARG A 338 -6.06 16.31 13.86
C ARG A 338 -5.61 15.16 12.96
N SER A 339 -6.40 14.10 12.98
CA SER A 339 -6.29 12.96 12.08
C SER A 339 -7.26 13.11 10.92
N PHE A 340 -7.07 12.31 9.88
CA PHE A 340 -7.97 12.27 8.75
C PHE A 340 -8.21 10.86 8.22
N ILE A 341 -9.37 10.67 7.61
CA ILE A 341 -9.71 9.50 6.79
C ILE A 341 -10.08 10.01 5.39
N VAL A 342 -9.55 9.39 4.35
CA VAL A 342 -9.99 9.60 2.96
C VAL A 342 -10.78 8.40 2.49
N LEU A 343 -11.99 8.65 2.00
CA LEU A 343 -12.84 7.67 1.33
C LEU A 343 -12.96 8.04 -0.13
N THR A 344 -12.76 7.07 -1.03
CA THR A 344 -13.08 7.25 -2.45
C THR A 344 -14.37 6.52 -2.78
N ILE A 345 -15.31 7.19 -3.43
CA ILE A 345 -16.58 6.56 -3.84
C ILE A 345 -16.30 5.37 -4.75
N ASP A 346 -17.04 4.29 -4.57
CA ASP A 346 -16.92 3.03 -5.31
C ASP A 346 -15.57 2.29 -5.14
N LYS A 347 -14.78 2.65 -4.10
CA LYS A 347 -13.54 1.95 -3.74
C LYS A 347 -13.65 1.24 -2.38
N PRO A 348 -13.07 0.03 -2.22
CA PRO A 348 -13.20 -0.76 -1.00
C PRO A 348 -12.15 -0.43 0.07
N HIS A 349 -11.20 0.45 -0.25
CA HIS A 349 -10.16 0.91 0.67
C HIS A 349 -10.41 2.36 1.08
N MET A 350 -10.08 2.66 2.32
CA MET A 350 -9.95 4.00 2.87
C MET A 350 -8.49 4.26 3.21
N ILE A 351 -8.13 5.53 3.37
CA ILE A 351 -6.79 5.92 3.82
C ILE A 351 -6.94 6.56 5.18
N VAL A 352 -6.34 5.97 6.21
CA VAL A 352 -6.33 6.49 7.57
C VAL A 352 -4.95 7.08 7.81
N ASN A 353 -4.87 8.40 7.94
CA ASN A 353 -3.60 9.10 8.16
C ASN A 353 -2.48 8.70 7.18
N GLY A 354 -2.82 8.42 5.91
CA GLY A 354 -1.83 8.05 4.89
C GLY A 354 -1.49 6.55 4.80
N VAL A 355 -2.18 5.68 5.55
CA VAL A 355 -2.09 4.22 5.43
C VAL A 355 -3.38 3.68 4.83
N ALA A 356 -3.31 2.75 3.87
CA ALA A 356 -4.52 2.13 3.34
C ALA A 356 -5.08 1.06 4.28
N GLU A 357 -6.40 1.08 4.44
CA GLU A 357 -7.16 0.09 5.18
C GLU A 357 -8.38 -0.37 4.36
N GLU A 358 -8.73 -1.65 4.42
CA GLU A 358 -10.00 -2.14 3.87
C GLU A 358 -11.17 -1.64 4.71
N ILE A 359 -12.20 -1.11 4.04
CA ILE A 359 -13.41 -0.60 4.69
C ILE A 359 -14.23 -1.75 5.33
N ASP A 360 -14.25 -2.91 4.69
CA ASP A 360 -14.92 -4.11 5.20
C ASP A 360 -14.07 -5.33 4.81
N PRO A 361 -13.13 -5.74 5.66
CA PRO A 361 -12.11 -6.72 5.33
C PRO A 361 -12.66 -7.98 4.66
N GLY A 362 -12.18 -8.26 3.46
CA GLY A 362 -12.54 -9.43 2.66
C GLY A 362 -13.94 -9.41 2.05
N ARG A 363 -14.65 -8.27 2.10
CA ARG A 363 -16.02 -8.13 1.57
C ARG A 363 -16.12 -7.21 0.35
N GLY A 364 -15.15 -6.32 0.16
CA GLY A 364 -15.17 -5.36 -0.94
C GLY A 364 -16.32 -4.36 -0.86
N THR A 365 -16.82 -4.07 0.35
CA THR A 365 -17.88 -3.06 0.57
C THR A 365 -17.32 -1.67 0.28
N VAL A 366 -18.06 -0.87 -0.48
CA VAL A 366 -17.61 0.46 -0.94
C VAL A 366 -18.53 1.59 -0.46
N PRO A 367 -18.03 2.81 -0.24
CA PRO A 367 -18.86 4.01 -0.11
C PRO A 367 -19.65 4.25 -1.39
N ILE A 368 -20.93 4.62 -1.28
CA ILE A 368 -21.81 4.84 -2.42
C ILE A 368 -22.50 6.20 -2.33
N ILE A 369 -23.00 6.69 -3.45
CA ILE A 369 -23.88 7.87 -3.46
C ILE A 369 -25.32 7.40 -3.70
N THR A 370 -26.20 7.71 -2.76
CA THR A 370 -27.64 7.44 -2.87
C THR A 370 -28.41 8.72 -2.57
N SER A 371 -29.34 9.10 -3.45
CA SER A 371 -30.17 10.31 -3.28
C SER A 371 -29.37 11.59 -3.02
N GLY A 372 -28.19 11.71 -3.66
CA GLY A 372 -27.30 12.87 -3.48
C GLY A 372 -26.66 12.96 -2.09
N ARG A 373 -26.54 11.83 -1.38
CA ARG A 373 -25.80 11.71 -0.12
C ARG A 373 -24.78 10.59 -0.21
N THR A 374 -23.59 10.83 0.32
CA THR A 374 -22.59 9.77 0.51
C THR A 374 -23.03 8.87 1.65
N MET A 375 -23.19 7.59 1.34
CA MET A 375 -23.55 6.53 2.26
C MET A 375 -22.32 5.66 2.49
N VAL A 376 -22.01 5.41 3.76
CA VAL A 376 -20.81 4.64 4.15
C VAL A 376 -21.19 3.48 5.09
N PRO A 377 -20.47 2.35 5.04
CA PRO A 377 -20.50 1.36 6.10
C PRO A 377 -19.88 1.96 7.37
N ILE A 378 -20.73 2.52 8.23
CA ILE A 378 -20.32 3.48 9.27
C ILE A 378 -19.34 2.91 10.30
N ARG A 379 -19.33 1.58 10.48
CA ARG A 379 -18.44 0.89 11.42
C ARG A 379 -16.97 1.21 11.16
N ALA A 380 -16.52 1.06 9.91
CA ALA A 380 -15.13 1.26 9.52
C ALA A 380 -14.65 2.67 9.93
N ILE A 381 -15.50 3.66 9.67
CA ILE A 381 -15.20 5.07 9.95
C ILE A 381 -15.12 5.32 11.46
N VAL A 382 -16.09 4.80 12.20
CA VAL A 382 -16.13 4.99 13.66
C VAL A 382 -14.99 4.28 14.36
N GLU A 383 -14.64 3.07 13.92
CA GLU A 383 -13.50 2.31 14.48
C GLU A 383 -12.16 2.97 14.15
N ALA A 384 -11.97 3.49 12.92
CA ALA A 384 -10.78 4.25 12.55
C ALA A 384 -10.63 5.56 13.35
N MET A 385 -11.73 6.13 13.84
CA MET A 385 -11.72 7.27 14.79
C MET A 385 -11.51 6.85 16.25
N GLY A 386 -11.26 5.57 16.54
CA GLY A 386 -11.11 5.02 17.89
C GLY A 386 -12.43 4.85 18.65
N GLY A 387 -13.56 4.88 17.94
CA GLY A 387 -14.90 4.73 18.49
C GLY A 387 -15.41 3.28 18.53
N THR A 388 -16.68 3.13 18.88
CA THR A 388 -17.38 1.84 18.94
C THR A 388 -18.75 1.90 18.28
N VAL A 389 -19.20 0.77 17.75
CA VAL A 389 -20.54 0.63 17.14
C VAL A 389 -21.31 -0.51 17.79
N GLY A 390 -22.45 -0.19 18.37
CA GLY A 390 -23.45 -1.12 18.87
C GLY A 390 -24.60 -1.34 17.88
N TRP A 391 -25.15 -2.55 17.91
CA TRP A 391 -26.36 -2.92 17.16
C TRP A 391 -27.36 -3.60 18.09
N ASP A 392 -28.59 -3.09 18.10
CA ASP A 392 -29.74 -3.72 18.73
C ASP A 392 -30.71 -4.17 17.64
N GLY A 393 -30.79 -5.49 17.43
CA GLY A 393 -31.67 -6.07 16.42
C GLY A 393 -33.17 -6.00 16.75
N GLY A 394 -33.53 -5.90 18.03
CA GLY A 394 -34.93 -5.78 18.46
C GLY A 394 -35.51 -4.41 18.13
N GLU A 395 -34.69 -3.36 18.29
CA GLU A 395 -35.07 -1.99 17.93
C GLU A 395 -34.64 -1.60 16.50
N SER A 396 -33.81 -2.42 15.84
CA SER A 396 -33.09 -2.03 14.62
C SER A 396 -32.27 -0.75 14.81
N LYS A 397 -31.65 -0.61 15.98
CA LYS A 397 -30.94 0.59 16.43
C LYS A 397 -29.44 0.42 16.28
N ILE A 398 -28.80 1.42 15.69
CA ILE A 398 -27.36 1.61 15.62
C ILE A 398 -26.98 2.62 16.70
N THR A 399 -25.96 2.30 17.51
CA THR A 399 -25.38 3.22 18.49
C THR A 399 -23.92 3.43 18.16
N LEU A 400 -23.52 4.66 17.87
CA LEU A 400 -22.14 5.05 17.60
C LEU A 400 -21.62 5.81 18.82
N ASN A 401 -20.42 5.46 19.30
CA ASN A 401 -19.72 6.25 20.32
C ASN A 401 -18.33 6.59 19.79
N ALA A 402 -18.00 7.87 19.72
CA ALA A 402 -16.65 8.33 19.40
C ALA A 402 -16.44 9.71 20.01
N ARG A 403 -15.21 10.00 20.45
CA ARG A 403 -14.80 11.35 20.89
C ARG A 403 -15.71 11.98 21.95
N GLY A 404 -16.22 11.17 22.87
CA GLY A 404 -17.11 11.61 23.95
C GLY A 404 -18.57 11.85 23.53
N ASN A 405 -18.92 11.64 22.26
CA ASN A 405 -20.28 11.77 21.75
C ASN A 405 -20.92 10.39 21.54
N GLN A 406 -22.23 10.34 21.75
CA GLN A 406 -23.08 9.19 21.43
C GLN A 406 -24.13 9.58 20.39
N VAL A 407 -24.24 8.80 19.33
CA VAL A 407 -25.23 8.99 18.27
C VAL A 407 -26.01 7.70 18.07
N GLU A 408 -27.32 7.78 18.20
CA GLU A 408 -28.22 6.67 17.95
C GLU A 408 -29.10 6.96 16.73
N MET A 409 -29.35 5.93 15.95
CA MET A 409 -30.16 6.00 14.75
C MET A 409 -30.82 4.64 14.50
N TRP A 410 -31.87 4.63 13.69
CA TRP A 410 -32.65 3.42 13.46
C TRP A 410 -32.70 3.11 11.97
N LEU A 411 -32.57 1.82 11.65
CA LEU A 411 -32.62 1.35 10.27
C LEU A 411 -33.94 1.76 9.61
N ASN A 412 -33.87 2.29 8.40
CA ASN A 412 -35.00 2.77 7.60
C ASN A 412 -35.83 3.89 8.27
N ARG A 413 -35.26 4.59 9.25
CA ARG A 413 -35.87 5.78 9.87
C ARG A 413 -34.96 6.99 9.73
N ASN A 414 -35.57 8.16 9.56
CA ASN A 414 -34.85 9.42 9.51
C ASN A 414 -34.57 10.00 10.91
N GLU A 415 -35.02 9.33 11.96
CA GLU A 415 -34.81 9.75 13.35
C GLU A 415 -33.33 9.53 13.74
N ILE A 416 -32.75 10.53 14.39
CA ILE A 416 -31.40 10.46 14.98
C ILE A 416 -31.48 11.04 16.39
N ARG A 417 -30.72 10.48 17.32
CA ARG A 417 -30.57 10.98 18.68
C ARG A 417 -29.09 11.17 18.97
N ALA A 418 -28.65 12.42 19.09
CA ALA A 418 -27.28 12.78 19.40
C ALA A 418 -27.21 13.30 20.83
N ASN A 419 -26.40 12.66 21.69
CA ASN A 419 -26.24 13.00 23.10
C ASN A 419 -27.59 13.20 23.83
N GLY A 420 -28.56 12.31 23.56
CA GLY A 420 -29.91 12.36 24.12
C GLY A 420 -30.88 13.34 23.44
N SER A 421 -30.40 14.23 22.57
CA SER A 421 -31.23 15.19 21.84
C SER A 421 -31.75 14.62 20.52
N MET A 422 -33.05 14.74 20.28
CA MET A 422 -33.68 14.25 19.05
C MET A 422 -33.45 15.21 17.88
N GLY A 423 -33.14 14.64 16.72
CA GLY A 423 -33.01 15.33 15.45
C GLY A 423 -33.56 14.47 14.30
N ARG A 424 -33.31 14.93 13.07
CA ARG A 424 -33.75 14.23 11.86
C ARG A 424 -32.72 14.32 10.74
N MET A 425 -32.55 13.24 10.01
CA MET A 425 -31.70 13.12 8.82
C MET A 425 -32.52 13.20 7.53
N ASP A 426 -31.88 13.62 6.45
CA ASP A 426 -32.52 13.66 5.12
C ASP A 426 -32.69 12.27 4.50
N VAL A 427 -31.75 11.38 4.79
CA VAL A 427 -31.70 10.00 4.28
C VAL A 427 -31.58 9.05 5.47
N ALA A 428 -32.39 7.99 5.50
CA ALA A 428 -32.33 6.99 6.56
C ALA A 428 -31.09 6.10 6.41
N PRO A 429 -30.59 5.51 7.51
CA PRO A 429 -29.71 4.36 7.45
C PRO A 429 -30.39 3.20 6.71
N VAL A 430 -29.65 2.49 5.87
CA VAL A 430 -30.18 1.36 5.08
C VAL A 430 -29.28 0.14 5.20
N SER A 431 -29.85 -1.05 5.01
CA SER A 431 -29.08 -2.30 4.97
C SER A 431 -28.85 -2.71 3.52
N ILE A 432 -27.60 -2.82 3.10
CA ILE A 432 -27.19 -3.26 1.77
C ILE A 432 -26.18 -4.39 1.95
N GLY A 433 -26.46 -5.56 1.38
CA GLY A 433 -25.56 -6.72 1.49
C GLY A 433 -25.29 -7.17 2.94
N GLY A 434 -26.21 -6.88 3.87
CA GLY A 434 -26.03 -7.19 5.30
C GLY A 434 -25.08 -6.22 6.04
N ARG A 435 -24.84 -5.04 5.48
CA ARG A 435 -24.10 -3.93 6.12
C ARG A 435 -24.99 -2.72 6.25
N THR A 436 -24.84 -2.02 7.37
CA THR A 436 -25.57 -0.76 7.62
C THR A 436 -24.82 0.40 7.00
N PHE A 437 -25.47 1.01 6.02
CA PHE A 437 -25.02 2.22 5.36
C PHE A 437 -25.70 3.43 5.99
N VAL A 438 -24.90 4.44 6.34
CA VAL A 438 -25.39 5.65 7.01
C VAL A 438 -24.95 6.88 6.22
N PRO A 439 -25.76 7.96 6.16
CA PRO A 439 -25.33 9.22 5.60
C PRO A 439 -24.14 9.76 6.39
N LEU A 440 -23.01 9.93 5.70
CA LEU A 440 -21.73 10.21 6.34
C LEU A 440 -21.77 11.52 7.14
N ARG A 441 -22.20 12.61 6.51
CA ARG A 441 -22.16 13.97 7.09
C ARG A 441 -22.88 14.07 8.43
N PHE A 442 -24.11 13.52 8.52
CA PHE A 442 -24.87 13.55 9.77
C PHE A 442 -24.18 12.75 10.89
N SER A 443 -23.48 11.66 10.54
CA SER A 443 -22.77 10.86 11.53
C SER A 443 -21.50 11.56 12.01
N THR A 444 -20.71 12.11 11.09
CA THR A 444 -19.44 12.77 11.44
C THR A 444 -19.67 14.04 12.25
N ASP A 445 -20.61 14.90 11.83
CA ASP A 445 -20.86 16.18 12.50
C ASP A 445 -21.28 15.98 13.97
N ASN A 446 -22.03 14.91 14.26
CA ASN A 446 -22.45 14.57 15.62
C ASN A 446 -21.41 13.78 16.43
N LEU A 447 -20.31 13.36 15.81
CA LEU A 447 -19.22 12.61 16.44
C LEU A 447 -17.95 13.47 16.63
N ASP A 448 -18.08 14.80 16.60
CA ASP A 448 -16.94 15.74 16.65
C ASP A 448 -15.94 15.50 15.50
N ALA A 449 -16.46 15.23 14.31
CA ALA A 449 -15.71 15.10 13.08
C ALA A 449 -16.35 15.96 11.98
N ARG A 450 -15.58 16.30 10.95
CA ARG A 450 -16.03 17.09 9.80
C ARG A 450 -15.80 16.31 8.52
N ALA A 451 -16.83 16.20 7.68
CA ALA A 451 -16.72 15.55 6.37
C ALA A 451 -16.74 16.58 5.25
N GLU A 452 -15.73 16.53 4.37
CA GLU A 452 -15.55 17.44 3.24
C GLU A 452 -15.50 16.66 1.92
N TRP A 453 -16.28 17.12 0.94
CA TRP A 453 -16.35 16.49 -0.39
C TRP A 453 -15.39 17.15 -1.36
N ILE A 454 -14.55 16.33 -2.00
CA ILE A 454 -13.64 16.75 -3.06
C ILE A 454 -14.19 16.25 -4.39
N ASN A 455 -14.74 17.18 -5.17
CA ASN A 455 -15.49 16.85 -6.38
C ASN A 455 -14.60 16.36 -7.54
N SER A 456 -13.39 16.89 -7.65
CA SER A 456 -12.39 16.54 -8.68
C SER A 456 -12.03 15.06 -8.64
N THR A 457 -11.93 14.48 -7.44
CA THR A 457 -11.44 13.11 -7.20
C THR A 457 -12.52 12.16 -6.68
N ARG A 458 -13.74 12.67 -6.44
CA ARG A 458 -14.84 11.93 -5.81
C ARG A 458 -14.45 11.34 -4.45
N GLU A 459 -13.76 12.14 -3.66
CA GLU A 459 -13.31 11.75 -2.33
C GLU A 459 -14.12 12.44 -1.23
N VAL A 460 -14.28 11.76 -0.10
CA VAL A 460 -14.66 12.41 1.14
C VAL A 460 -13.48 12.38 2.10
N VAL A 461 -13.13 13.54 2.63
CA VAL A 461 -12.14 13.70 3.70
C VAL A 461 -12.87 13.90 5.01
N ILE A 462 -12.60 13.03 5.97
CA ILE A 462 -13.14 13.11 7.32
C ILE A 462 -12.01 13.57 8.22
N ILE A 463 -12.21 14.67 8.94
CA ILE A 463 -11.21 15.28 9.83
C ILE A 463 -11.72 15.18 11.25
N PHE A 464 -10.87 14.74 12.18
CA PHE A 464 -11.22 14.56 13.59
C PHE A 464 -10.04 14.87 14.51
#